data_AF-A0A2I1JYW0-F1
#
_entry.id   AF-A0A2I1JYW0-F1
#
_cell.length_a   1.000
_cell.length_b   1.000
_cell.length_c   1.000
_cell.angle_alpha   90.00
_cell.angle_beta   90.00
_cell.angle_gamma   90.00
#
_symmetry.space_group_name_H-M   'P 1'
#
loop_
_entity.id
_entity.type
_entity.pdbx_description
1 polymer ?
#
loop_
_entity_poly.entity_id
_entity_poly.type
_entity_poly.pdbx_seq_one_letter_code
_entity_poly.pdbx_strand_id
1 'polypeptide(L)'
;MQARSVLAIVISILVGLLAARNFKIRMDCQYSAKLTPPLKLALLLSLAILVWVGLSFGSSVWDVWLALICGIYLYSAYSDRGIHDKGIYYLPGRSLWLRCIPWESIQSIEIDLKQGQLVSFESKDRPYTLTVRQAYSTQALESLQEKAPTKIVSST
;
A
#
# COMPACT_ATOMS: atom_id res chain seq x y z
N MET A 1 -20.85 5.73 -27.88
CA MET A 1 -19.94 6.59 -27.08
C MET A 1 -20.45 6.82 -25.65
N GLN A 2 -21.72 7.18 -25.46
CA GLN A 2 -22.29 7.54 -24.14
C GLN A 2 -22.12 6.48 -23.04
N ALA A 3 -22.38 5.19 -23.33
CA ALA A 3 -22.24 4.11 -22.34
C ALA A 3 -20.79 3.88 -21.85
N ARG A 4 -19.79 4.10 -22.71
CA ARG A 4 -18.37 3.98 -22.34
C ARG A 4 -17.94 5.10 -21.38
N SER A 5 -18.39 6.32 -21.64
CA SER A 5 -18.14 7.45 -20.75
C SER A 5 -18.83 7.28 -19.40
N VAL A 6 -20.07 6.76 -19.36
CA VAL A 6 -20.76 6.45 -18.11
C VAL A 6 -20.00 5.38 -17.30
N LEU A 7 -19.51 4.33 -17.96
CA LEU A 7 -18.71 3.31 -17.30
C LEU A 7 -17.40 3.89 -16.72
N ALA A 8 -16.67 4.71 -17.48
CA ALA A 8 -15.45 5.36 -17.03
C ALA A 8 -15.70 6.27 -15.81
N ILE A 9 -16.83 7.00 -15.80
CA ILE A 9 -17.25 7.82 -14.65
C ILE A 9 -17.53 6.94 -13.43
N VAL A 10 -18.30 5.86 -13.57
CA VAL A 10 -18.62 4.96 -12.44
C VAL A 10 -17.35 4.34 -11.87
N ILE A 11 -16.44 3.87 -12.72
CA ILE A 11 -15.15 3.31 -12.27
C ILE A 11 -14.32 4.40 -11.58
N SER A 12 -14.28 5.61 -12.12
CA SER A 12 -13.54 6.73 -11.53
C SER A 12 -14.05 7.06 -10.12
N ILE A 13 -15.38 7.06 -9.92
CA ILE A 13 -15.98 7.27 -8.59
C ILE A 13 -15.58 6.15 -7.64
N LEU A 14 -15.69 4.88 -8.06
CA LEU A 14 -15.32 3.72 -7.23
C LEU A 14 -13.85 3.76 -6.82
N VAL A 15 -12.94 4.00 -7.77
CA VAL A 15 -11.50 4.08 -7.51
C VAL A 15 -11.16 5.30 -6.64
N GLY A 16 -11.83 6.43 -6.84
CA GLY A 16 -11.69 7.62 -6.00
C GLY A 16 -12.10 7.38 -4.55
N LEU A 17 -13.21 6.67 -4.32
CA LEU A 17 -13.65 6.29 -2.96
C LEU A 17 -12.64 5.36 -2.28
N LEU A 18 -12.04 4.43 -3.03
CA LEU A 18 -10.98 3.57 -2.51
C LEU A 18 -9.72 4.35 -2.14
N ALA A 19 -9.30 5.28 -2.98
CA ALA A 19 -8.17 6.16 -2.68
C ALA A 19 -8.44 7.01 -1.43
N ALA A 20 -9.64 7.60 -1.32
CA ALA A 20 -10.02 8.38 -0.15
C ALA A 20 -10.00 7.54 1.15
N ARG A 21 -10.47 6.30 1.10
CA ARG A 21 -10.38 5.36 2.23
C ARG A 21 -8.93 5.06 2.62
N ASN A 22 -8.06 4.81 1.65
CA ASN A 22 -6.65 4.55 1.91
C ASN A 22 -5.99 5.78 2.56
N PHE A 23 -6.24 6.98 2.04
CA PHE A 23 -5.71 8.21 2.62
C PHE A 23 -6.18 8.44 4.06
N LYS A 24 -7.44 8.11 4.36
CA LYS A 24 -7.95 8.15 5.73
C LYS A 24 -7.15 7.23 6.66
N ILE A 25 -6.90 5.99 6.24
CA ILE A 25 -6.07 5.03 6.99
C ILE A 25 -4.67 5.61 7.25
N ARG A 26 -4.07 6.27 6.25
CA ARG A 26 -2.76 6.91 6.44
C ARG A 26 -2.76 8.02 7.48
N MET A 27 -3.81 8.84 7.54
CA MET A 27 -3.91 9.88 8.57
C MET A 27 -4.05 9.30 9.97
N ASP A 28 -4.63 8.11 10.09
CA ASP A 28 -4.82 7.41 11.37
C ASP A 28 -3.60 6.53 11.75
N CYS A 29 -2.63 6.32 10.85
CA CYS A 29 -1.42 5.54 11.11
C CYS A 29 -0.41 6.32 11.96
N GLN A 30 0.06 5.71 13.04
CA GLN A 30 1.11 6.26 13.91
C GLN A 30 2.46 6.34 13.18
N TYR A 31 2.79 5.29 12.43
CA TYR A 31 4.01 5.23 11.64
C TYR A 31 3.70 4.75 10.23
N SER A 32 3.79 5.65 9.27
CA SER A 32 3.63 5.31 7.85
C SER A 32 4.88 4.61 7.30
N ALA A 33 4.68 3.62 6.43
CA ALA A 33 5.76 2.99 5.70
C ALA A 33 6.40 4.00 4.72
N LYS A 34 7.73 4.02 4.68
CA LYS A 34 8.50 4.86 3.77
C LYS A 34 8.44 4.27 2.35
N LEU A 35 8.15 5.13 1.39
CA LEU A 35 8.32 4.82 -0.03
C LEU A 35 9.82 4.79 -0.35
N THR A 36 10.35 3.64 -0.75
CA THR A 36 11.73 3.52 -1.18
C THR A 36 11.95 4.27 -2.51
N PRO A 37 13.16 4.78 -2.79
CA PRO A 37 13.46 5.44 -4.07
C PRO A 37 13.04 4.64 -5.32
N PRO A 38 13.33 3.32 -5.44
CA PRO A 38 12.87 2.56 -6.60
C PRO A 38 11.35 2.47 -6.69
N LEU A 39 10.64 2.39 -5.56
CA LEU A 39 9.19 2.36 -5.56
C LEU A 39 8.58 3.72 -5.96
N LYS A 40 9.18 4.84 -5.52
CA LYS A 40 8.77 6.18 -5.97
C LYS A 40 8.91 6.32 -7.49
N LEU A 41 10.05 5.88 -8.04
CA LEU A 41 10.28 5.89 -9.48
C LEU A 41 9.28 5.01 -10.22
N ALA A 42 9.04 3.79 -9.73
CA ALA A 42 8.05 2.89 -10.32
C ALA A 42 6.63 3.49 -10.32
N LEU A 43 6.22 4.16 -9.25
CA LEU A 43 4.91 4.84 -9.17
C LEU A 43 4.81 6.00 -10.16
N LEU A 44 5.86 6.82 -10.28
CA LEU A 44 5.92 7.92 -11.25
C LEU A 44 5.85 7.41 -12.69
N LEU A 45 6.62 6.39 -13.04
CA LEU A 45 6.58 5.77 -14.35
C LEU A 45 5.21 5.13 -14.64
N SER A 46 4.62 4.46 -13.65
CA SER A 46 3.29 3.86 -13.79
C SER A 46 2.23 4.93 -14.09
N LEU A 47 2.26 6.06 -13.37
CA LEU A 47 1.37 7.19 -13.64
C LEU A 47 1.59 7.77 -15.04
N ALA A 48 2.85 7.97 -15.45
CA ALA A 48 3.17 8.49 -16.78
C ALA A 48 2.66 7.57 -17.89
N ILE A 49 2.82 6.25 -17.74
CA ILE A 49 2.30 5.25 -18.68
C ILE A 49 0.77 5.30 -18.71
N LEU A 50 0.10 5.33 -17.56
CA LEU A 50 -1.36 5.39 -17.50
C LEU A 50 -1.91 6.63 -18.22
N VAL A 51 -1.33 7.80 -17.96
CA VAL A 51 -1.72 9.05 -18.62
C VAL A 51 -1.44 9.01 -20.11
N TRP A 52 -0.27 8.49 -20.52
CA TRP A 52 0.07 8.34 -21.93
C TRP A 52 -0.91 7.41 -22.66
N VAL A 53 -1.32 6.30 -22.04
CA VAL A 53 -2.35 5.39 -22.57
C VAL A 53 -3.69 6.12 -22.71
N GLY A 54 -4.10 6.85 -21.67
CA GLY A 54 -5.33 7.64 -21.67
C GLY A 54 -5.35 8.71 -22.76
N LEU A 55 -4.22 9.35 -23.06
CA LEU A 55 -4.11 10.35 -24.13
C LEU A 55 -4.03 9.73 -25.53
N SER A 56 -3.32 8.61 -25.68
CA SER A 56 -3.07 8.00 -26.99
C SER A 56 -4.23 7.15 -27.50
N PHE A 57 -4.95 6.49 -26.58
CA PHE A 57 -6.01 5.54 -26.91
C PHE A 57 -7.38 5.91 -26.32
N GLY A 58 -7.43 6.95 -25.48
CA GLY A 58 -8.69 7.46 -24.94
C GLY A 58 -9.52 8.13 -26.02
N SER A 59 -10.83 7.97 -25.89
CA SER A 59 -11.82 8.57 -26.79
C SER A 59 -12.50 9.79 -26.18
N SER A 60 -12.25 10.06 -24.90
CA SER A 60 -12.86 11.14 -24.14
C SER A 60 -11.95 11.64 -23.01
N VAL A 61 -12.21 12.86 -22.53
CA VAL A 61 -11.55 13.45 -21.36
C VAL A 61 -11.71 12.56 -20.11
N TRP A 62 -12.80 11.80 -20.03
CA TRP A 62 -13.04 10.86 -18.93
C TRP A 62 -12.06 9.70 -18.89
N ASP A 63 -11.50 9.29 -20.03
CA ASP A 63 -10.50 8.22 -20.08
C ASP A 63 -9.16 8.68 -19.48
N VAL A 64 -8.78 9.93 -19.72
CA VAL A 64 -7.61 10.58 -19.09
C VAL A 64 -7.86 10.80 -17.60
N TRP A 65 -9.05 11.24 -17.23
CA TRP A 65 -9.45 11.40 -15.82
C TRP A 65 -9.38 10.08 -15.05
N LEU A 66 -9.87 8.99 -15.65
CA LEU A 66 -9.80 7.66 -15.09
C LEU A 66 -8.33 7.23 -14.89
N ALA A 67 -7.46 7.48 -15.87
CA ALA A 67 -6.04 7.19 -15.75
C ALA A 67 -5.37 7.93 -14.58
N LEU A 68 -5.69 9.22 -14.39
CA LEU A 68 -5.21 10.02 -13.26
C LEU A 68 -5.70 9.46 -11.93
N ILE A 69 -6.99 9.14 -11.81
CA ILE A 69 -7.57 8.57 -10.60
C ILE A 69 -6.95 7.21 -10.27
N CYS A 70 -6.75 6.34 -11.26
CA CYS A 70 -6.06 5.07 -11.08
C CYS A 70 -4.62 5.28 -10.57
N GLY A 71 -3.90 6.27 -11.07
CA GLY A 71 -2.58 6.64 -10.58
C GLY A 71 -2.58 7.16 -9.14
N ILE A 72 -3.54 8.02 -8.79
CA ILE A 72 -3.74 8.49 -7.41
C ILE A 72 -4.04 7.31 -6.48
N TYR A 73 -4.90 6.39 -6.92
CA TYR A 73 -5.20 5.18 -6.17
C TYR A 73 -3.96 4.30 -5.97
N LEU A 74 -3.16 4.05 -7.02
CA LEU A 74 -1.90 3.32 -6.88
C LEU A 74 -0.99 4.00 -5.86
N TYR A 75 -0.84 5.31 -5.94
CA TYR A 75 -0.06 6.07 -4.97
C TYR A 75 -0.57 5.82 -3.54
N SER A 76 -1.88 5.98 -3.31
CA SER A 76 -2.51 5.75 -2.00
C SER A 76 -2.26 4.33 -1.48
N ALA A 77 -2.47 3.29 -2.31
CA ALA A 77 -2.34 1.90 -1.91
C ALA A 77 -0.91 1.55 -1.45
N TYR A 78 0.11 2.18 -2.05
CA TYR A 78 1.50 1.96 -1.69
C TYR A 78 2.02 2.89 -0.58
N SER A 79 1.46 4.10 -0.45
CA SER A 79 1.84 5.08 0.59
C SER A 79 1.16 4.83 1.93
N ASP A 80 -0.01 4.20 1.94
CA ASP A 80 -0.89 4.15 3.12
C ASP A 80 -0.74 2.86 3.92
N ARG A 81 0.36 2.14 3.66
CA ARG A 81 0.85 1.03 4.48
C ARG A 81 1.48 1.59 5.76
N GLY A 82 1.31 0.92 6.89
CA GLY A 82 1.88 1.44 8.13
C GLY A 82 1.45 0.70 9.39
N ILE A 83 1.93 1.22 10.51
CA ILE A 83 1.63 0.76 11.87
C ILE A 83 0.50 1.62 12.41
N HIS A 84 -0.54 0.96 12.91
CA HIS A 84 -1.69 1.59 13.55
C HIS A 84 -1.90 0.96 14.92
N ASP A 85 -2.60 1.65 15.82
CA ASP A 85 -3.03 1.10 17.11
C ASP A 85 -3.73 -0.26 17.05
N LYS A 86 -4.46 -0.53 15.96
CA LYS A 86 -5.21 -1.78 15.80
C LYS A 86 -4.34 -2.92 15.25
N GLY A 87 -3.23 -2.61 14.57
CA GLY A 87 -2.45 -3.61 13.87
C GLY A 87 -1.56 -3.03 12.77
N ILE A 88 -1.12 -3.90 11.86
CA ILE A 88 -0.27 -3.52 10.73
C ILE A 88 -1.11 -3.49 9.46
N TYR A 89 -1.12 -2.35 8.78
CA TYR A 89 -1.73 -2.20 7.47
C TYR A 89 -0.75 -2.62 6.37
N TYR A 90 -1.15 -3.60 5.58
CA TYR A 90 -0.36 -4.15 4.49
C TYR A 90 -1.20 -4.39 3.23
N LEU A 91 -0.52 -4.44 2.08
CA LEU A 91 -1.15 -4.76 0.81
C LEU A 91 -0.85 -6.23 0.47
N PRO A 92 -1.84 -7.13 0.44
CA PRO A 92 -1.63 -8.57 0.29
C PRO A 92 -1.27 -9.02 -1.15
N GLY A 93 -0.92 -8.11 -2.06
CA GLY A 93 -0.54 -8.37 -3.46
C GLY A 93 -1.68 -8.83 -4.38
N ARG A 94 -2.57 -9.72 -3.91
CA ARG A 94 -3.72 -10.25 -4.66
C ARG A 94 -5.01 -9.43 -4.50
N SER A 95 -4.97 -8.38 -3.69
CA SER A 95 -6.15 -7.61 -3.32
C SER A 95 -5.88 -6.12 -3.51
N LEU A 96 -6.85 -5.42 -4.07
CA LEU A 96 -6.85 -3.97 -4.30
C LEU A 96 -7.13 -3.16 -3.01
N TRP A 97 -7.03 -3.78 -1.84
CA TRP A 97 -7.43 -3.15 -0.59
C TRP A 97 -6.34 -3.41 0.45
N LEU A 98 -5.98 -2.35 1.16
CA LEU A 98 -5.18 -2.46 2.38
C LEU A 98 -5.93 -3.34 3.39
N ARG A 99 -5.22 -4.31 3.94
CA ARG A 99 -5.70 -5.17 5.02
C ARG A 99 -4.97 -4.78 6.29
N CYS A 100 -5.69 -4.83 7.40
CA CYS A 100 -5.09 -4.74 8.72
C CYS A 100 -4.94 -6.16 9.27
N ILE A 101 -3.73 -6.53 9.69
CA ILE A 101 -3.55 -7.68 10.58
C ILE A 101 -3.57 -7.15 12.02
N PRO A 102 -4.53 -7.57 12.86
CA PRO A 102 -4.60 -7.15 14.25
C PRO A 102 -3.38 -7.63 15.05
N TRP A 103 -2.98 -6.88 16.08
CA TRP A 103 -1.83 -7.24 16.92
C TRP A 103 -2.00 -8.63 17.56
N GLU A 104 -3.21 -8.93 18.02
CA GLU A 104 -3.56 -10.21 18.65
C GLU A 104 -3.39 -11.41 17.71
N SER A 105 -3.53 -11.21 16.40
CA SER A 105 -3.39 -12.24 15.36
C SER A 105 -1.94 -12.42 14.88
N ILE A 106 -1.00 -11.58 15.32
CA ILE A 106 0.41 -11.69 14.96
C ILE A 106 1.10 -12.69 15.90
N GLN A 107 1.76 -13.68 15.32
CA GLN A 107 2.56 -14.66 16.07
C GLN A 107 4.00 -14.21 16.23
N SER A 108 4.62 -13.79 15.12
CA SER A 108 5.97 -13.23 15.12
C SER A 108 6.15 -12.28 13.93
N ILE A 109 7.12 -11.38 14.04
CA ILE A 109 7.52 -10.47 12.96
C ILE A 109 9.00 -10.62 12.67
N GLU A 110 9.38 -10.43 11.40
CA GLU A 110 10.77 -10.42 10.97
C GLU A 110 11.19 -9.00 10.59
N ILE A 111 12.20 -8.48 11.27
CA ILE A 111 12.73 -7.14 11.04
C ILE A 111 14.18 -7.23 10.55
N ASP A 112 14.48 -6.52 9.47
CA ASP A 112 15.84 -6.24 9.02
C ASP A 112 16.24 -4.84 9.49
N LEU A 113 17.08 -4.79 10.53
CA LEU A 113 17.57 -3.53 11.10
C LEU A 113 18.58 -2.81 10.19
N LYS A 114 19.33 -3.55 9.34
CA LYS A 114 20.29 -2.93 8.42
C LYS A 114 19.58 -2.13 7.34
N GLN A 115 18.51 -2.71 6.79
CA GLN A 115 17.71 -2.06 5.76
C GLN A 115 16.58 -1.19 6.34
N GLY A 116 16.31 -1.31 7.64
CA GLY A 116 15.25 -0.58 8.34
C GLY A 116 13.86 -1.01 7.88
N GLN A 117 13.62 -2.32 7.75
CA GLN A 117 12.39 -2.87 7.16
C GLN A 117 11.73 -3.93 8.01
N LEU A 118 10.39 -3.93 8.03
CA LEU A 118 9.59 -5.10 8.34
C LEU A 118 9.57 -6.00 7.11
N VAL A 119 10.23 -7.15 7.20
CA VAL A 119 10.37 -8.09 6.08
C VAL A 119 9.11 -8.92 5.93
N SER A 120 8.67 -9.53 7.02
CA SER A 120 7.56 -10.47 7.02
C SER A 120 6.88 -10.54 8.39
N PHE A 121 5.70 -11.16 8.44
CA PHE A 121 5.06 -11.54 9.69
C PHE A 121 4.33 -12.88 9.57
N GLU A 122 4.29 -13.62 10.67
CA GLU A 122 3.53 -14.86 10.84
C GLU A 122 2.21 -14.55 11.52
N SER A 123 1.12 -15.15 11.03
CA SER A 123 -0.21 -14.99 11.61
C SER A 123 -0.61 -16.25 12.37
N LYS A 124 -1.21 -16.10 13.56
CA LYS A 124 -1.78 -17.23 14.30
C LYS A 124 -2.91 -17.92 13.53
N ASP A 125 -3.65 -17.14 12.74
CA ASP A 125 -4.83 -17.59 12.02
C ASP A 125 -4.50 -18.24 10.67
N ARG A 126 -3.24 -18.15 10.21
CA ARG A 126 -2.84 -18.64 8.88
C ARG A 126 -1.48 -19.34 8.92
N PRO A 127 -1.35 -20.53 8.30
CA PRO A 127 -0.13 -21.34 8.38
C PRO A 127 1.01 -20.83 7.47
N TYR A 128 0.96 -19.59 6.99
CA TYR A 128 1.95 -19.05 6.06
C TYR A 128 2.47 -17.67 6.49
N THR A 129 3.76 -17.46 6.24
CA THR A 129 4.46 -16.19 6.45
C THR A 129 4.09 -15.20 5.36
N LEU A 130 3.67 -13.99 5.76
CA LEU A 130 3.32 -12.90 4.86
C LEU A 130 4.51 -11.96 4.68
N THR A 131 5.15 -12.03 3.53
CA THR A 131 6.26 -11.14 3.16
C THR A 131 5.72 -9.79 2.69
N VAL A 132 6.09 -8.70 3.37
CA VAL A 132 5.56 -7.35 3.12
C VAL A 132 6.62 -6.32 2.76
N ARG A 133 7.87 -6.49 3.21
CA ARG A 133 9.02 -5.61 2.92
C ARG A 133 8.68 -4.12 2.97
N GLN A 134 8.27 -3.67 4.14
CA GLN A 134 7.88 -2.28 4.41
C GLN A 134 9.02 -1.55 5.13
N ALA A 135 9.53 -0.47 4.54
CA ALA A 135 10.57 0.35 5.17
C ALA A 135 9.97 1.31 6.21
N TYR A 136 10.65 1.48 7.34
CA TYR A 136 10.16 2.28 8.46
C TYR A 136 11.24 3.24 9.01
N SER A 137 10.87 4.10 9.97
CA SER A 137 11.84 4.81 10.81
C SER A 137 12.35 3.88 11.92
N THR A 138 13.50 4.20 12.52
CA THR A 138 14.05 3.44 13.64
C THR A 138 13.05 3.37 14.80
N GLN A 139 12.44 4.50 15.17
CA GLN A 139 11.39 4.58 16.19
C GLN A 139 10.19 3.66 15.90
N ALA A 140 9.81 3.53 14.63
CA ALA A 140 8.71 2.66 14.23
C ALA A 140 9.07 1.18 14.36
N LEU A 141 10.34 0.81 14.10
CA LEU A 141 10.82 -0.56 14.27
C LEU A 141 10.96 -0.92 15.75
N GLU A 142 11.41 0.01 16.60
CA GLU A 142 11.42 -0.15 18.06
C GLU A 142 9.99 -0.38 18.57
N SER A 143 9.02 0.43 18.14
CA SER A 143 7.61 0.23 18.49
C SER A 143 7.06 -1.13 18.05
N LEU A 144 7.50 -1.64 16.89
CA LEU A 144 7.13 -3.00 16.46
C LEU A 144 7.70 -4.09 17.38
N GLN A 145 8.94 -3.93 17.83
CA GLN A 145 9.59 -4.87 18.74
C GLN A 145 8.91 -4.93 20.11
N GLU A 146 8.36 -3.80 20.57
CA GLU A 146 7.57 -3.75 21.80
C GLU A 146 6.21 -4.42 21.66
N LYS A 147 5.57 -4.31 20.48
CA LYS A 147 4.20 -4.79 20.26
C LYS A 147 4.10 -6.26 19.84
N ALA A 148 5.15 -6.85 19.29
CA ALA A 148 5.11 -8.23 18.81
C ALA A 148 6.45 -8.98 18.96
N PRO A 149 6.41 -10.32 19.18
CA PRO A 149 7.61 -11.14 19.19
C PRO A 149 8.41 -10.98 17.90
N THR A 150 9.68 -10.57 18.01
CA THR A 150 10.49 -10.17 16.86
C THR A 150 11.67 -11.11 16.63
N LYS A 151 11.86 -11.51 15.38
CA LYS A 151 13.07 -12.16 14.87
C LYS A 151 13.88 -11.11 14.09
N ILE A 152 15.12 -10.86 14.52
CA ILE A 152 16.02 -9.95 13.81
C ILE A 152 16.75 -10.74 12.73
N VAL A 153 16.60 -10.32 11.48
CA VAL A 153 17.30 -10.93 10.34
C VAL A 153 18.49 -10.05 9.99
N SER A 154 19.69 -10.61 10.12
CA SER A 154 20.89 -10.01 9.56
C SER A 154 21.07 -10.54 8.14
N SER A 155 20.56 -9.85 7.13
CA SER A 155 20.92 -10.19 5.75
C SER A 155 22.44 -10.01 5.58
N THR A 156 23.14 -11.12 5.27
CA THR A 156 24.53 -11.16 4.82
C THR A 156 24.68 -10.45 3.48
#